data_AF-A0A813K749-F1
#
_entry.id   AF-A0A813K749-F1
#
_cell.length_a   1.000
_cell.length_b   1.000
_cell.length_c   1.000
_cell.angle_alpha   90.00
_cell.angle_beta   90.00
_cell.angle_gamma   90.00
#
_symmetry.space_group_name_H-M   'P 1'
#
loop_
_entity.id
_entity.type
_entity.pdbx_description
1 polymer ?
#
loop_
_entity_poly.entity_id
_entity_poly.type
_entity_poly.pdbx_seq_one_letter_code
_entity_poly.pdbx_strand_id
1 'polypeptide(L)'
;VLWALAQGGLDEGFEGAVSSSAERPKQKYLSCWSCGCSSGEEAYYLRMIWQKRLAPVFPELDLQVLGTDLSLETVEAAIEGSYPLHSVKALPDSWRRDFFEAPRNWDPDSIQGGLPGTPSAAKGKHRLQKLVQQNRRGYATGTPTSGLQQQNPVSEDLWRLVHPDVRRNVSFLPQDVLEEMPDGPFDLIMSRYAVCLYIAAEKKTQVLAAMVERLRPGGFLVIGEKDKL
;
A
#
# COMPACT_ATOMS: atom_id res chain seq x y z
N VAL A 1 -7.08 -3.27 -9.95
CA VAL A 1 -7.31 -2.29 -8.87
C VAL A 1 -6.75 -0.93 -9.22
N LEU A 2 -5.43 -0.80 -9.41
CA LEU A 2 -4.79 0.41 -9.93
C LEU A 2 -5.47 0.92 -11.22
N TRP A 3 -5.84 0.01 -12.13
CA TRP A 3 -6.62 0.35 -13.33
C TRP A 3 -8.05 0.84 -13.03
N ALA A 4 -8.80 0.19 -12.11
CA ALA A 4 -10.18 0.55 -11.79
C ALA A 4 -10.29 1.88 -11.02
N LEU A 5 -9.40 2.09 -10.04
CA LEU A 5 -9.32 3.33 -9.28
C LEU A 5 -8.73 4.49 -10.12
N ALA A 6 -7.91 4.22 -11.14
CA ALA A 6 -7.44 5.23 -12.10
C ALA A 6 -8.53 5.67 -13.09
N GLN A 7 -9.45 4.76 -13.47
CA GLN A 7 -10.52 4.99 -14.46
C GLN A 7 -11.71 5.80 -13.92
N GLY A 8 -11.73 6.17 -12.63
CA GLY A 8 -12.62 7.22 -12.14
C GLY A 8 -13.70 6.81 -11.16
N GLY A 9 -13.90 5.52 -10.89
CA GLY A 9 -14.77 5.08 -9.79
C GLY A 9 -13.99 4.99 -8.49
N LEU A 10 -14.20 5.94 -7.58
CA LEU A 10 -14.11 5.60 -6.17
C LEU A 10 -15.24 4.59 -5.93
N ASP A 11 -14.92 3.44 -5.35
CA ASP A 11 -15.95 2.44 -5.04
C ASP A 11 -17.03 3.10 -4.15
N GLU A 12 -18.31 2.74 -4.32
CA GLU A 12 -19.43 3.33 -3.58
C GLU A 12 -19.18 3.27 -2.05
N GLY A 13 -18.52 2.22 -1.58
CA GLY A 13 -18.12 2.08 -0.18
C GLY A 13 -17.12 3.14 0.31
N PHE A 14 -16.20 3.61 -0.55
CA PHE A 14 -15.25 4.65 -0.17
C PHE A 14 -15.94 6.02 -0.06
N GLU A 15 -16.78 6.38 -1.02
CA GLU A 15 -17.55 7.63 -0.97
C GLU A 15 -18.52 7.66 0.22
N GLY A 16 -19.14 6.51 0.52
CA GLY A 16 -19.96 6.32 1.72
C GLY A 16 -19.18 6.54 3.01
N ALA A 17 -17.98 5.94 3.14
CA ALA A 17 -17.12 6.11 4.30
C ALA A 17 -16.68 7.58 4.50
N VAL A 18 -16.36 8.27 3.40
CA VAL A 18 -15.97 9.68 3.41
C VAL A 18 -17.14 10.55 3.86
N SER A 19 -18.32 10.37 3.28
CA SER A 19 -19.52 11.15 3.60
C SER A 19 -19.92 10.97 5.08
N SER A 20 -19.98 9.71 5.52
CA SER A 20 -20.22 9.34 6.93
C SER A 20 -19.20 9.98 7.88
N SER A 21 -17.92 10.02 7.49
CA SER A 21 -16.85 10.64 8.29
C SER A 21 -16.96 12.16 8.34
N ALA A 22 -17.31 12.80 7.21
CA ALA A 22 -17.45 14.24 7.10
C ALA A 22 -18.62 14.79 7.93
N GLU A 23 -19.67 13.98 8.14
CA GLU A 23 -20.83 14.35 8.97
C GLU A 23 -20.55 14.25 10.48
N ARG A 24 -19.47 13.58 10.91
CA ARG A 24 -19.15 13.40 12.33
C ARG A 24 -18.52 14.66 12.95
N PRO A 25 -19.14 15.25 13.99
CA PRO A 25 -18.56 16.42 14.66
C PRO A 25 -17.18 16.12 15.24
N LYS A 26 -16.20 17.01 14.99
CA LYS A 26 -14.80 16.94 15.47
C LYS A 26 -13.93 15.84 14.84
N GLN A 27 -14.44 15.07 13.88
CA GLN A 27 -13.61 14.12 13.14
C GLN A 27 -12.68 14.89 12.18
N LYS A 28 -11.36 14.73 12.36
CA LYS A 28 -10.35 15.36 11.48
C LYS A 28 -9.72 14.38 10.49
N TYR A 29 -9.83 13.09 10.76
CA TYR A 29 -9.21 12.05 9.96
C TYR A 29 -10.21 10.98 9.57
N LEU A 30 -10.18 10.52 8.33
CA LEU A 30 -10.73 9.22 7.97
C LEU A 30 -9.64 8.18 8.26
N SER A 31 -9.96 7.17 9.06
CA SER A 31 -9.03 6.09 9.41
C SER A 31 -9.29 4.87 8.55
N CYS A 32 -8.27 4.46 7.79
CA CYS A 32 -8.30 3.30 6.91
C CYS A 32 -7.30 2.23 7.35
N TRP A 33 -7.71 0.97 7.36
CA TRP A 33 -6.81 -0.17 7.50
C TRP A 33 -6.71 -0.96 6.18
N SER A 34 -5.52 -1.03 5.58
CA SER A 34 -5.20 -1.90 4.46
C SER A 34 -4.58 -3.20 4.99
N CYS A 35 -5.41 -4.25 5.08
CA CYS A 35 -5.03 -5.56 5.56
C CYS A 35 -4.39 -6.40 4.45
N GLY A 36 -3.18 -6.89 4.70
CA GLY A 36 -2.35 -7.56 3.70
C GLY A 36 -1.84 -6.59 2.65
N CYS A 37 -1.22 -5.50 3.10
CA CYS A 37 -0.85 -4.37 2.27
C CYS A 37 0.31 -4.66 1.30
N SER A 38 1.00 -5.81 1.44
CA SER A 38 2.18 -6.17 0.67
C SER A 38 3.22 -5.04 0.67
N SER A 39 3.78 -4.68 -0.49
CA SER A 39 4.71 -3.55 -0.66
C SER A 39 4.06 -2.15 -0.62
N GLY A 40 2.82 -2.04 -0.14
CA GLY A 40 2.18 -0.77 0.20
C GLY A 40 1.61 0.03 -0.96
N GLU A 41 1.64 -0.49 -2.20
CA GLU A 41 1.11 0.21 -3.37
C GLU A 41 -0.33 0.66 -3.19
N GLU A 42 -1.20 -0.20 -2.63
CA GLU A 42 -2.61 0.13 -2.42
C GLU A 42 -2.78 1.27 -1.42
N ALA A 43 -2.07 1.22 -0.29
CA ALA A 43 -2.13 2.22 0.76
C ALA A 43 -1.70 3.61 0.25
N TYR A 44 -0.56 3.68 -0.45
CA TYR A 44 -0.11 4.94 -1.04
C TYR A 44 -0.99 5.43 -2.17
N TYR A 45 -1.49 4.52 -3.01
CA TYR A 45 -2.37 4.89 -4.09
C TYR A 45 -3.69 5.50 -3.59
N LEU A 46 -4.28 4.92 -2.53
CA LEU A 46 -5.46 5.50 -1.87
C LEU A 46 -5.17 6.91 -1.35
N ARG A 47 -3.98 7.10 -0.78
CA ARG A 47 -3.55 8.40 -0.28
C ARG A 47 -3.29 9.42 -1.39
N MET A 48 -2.77 9.00 -2.53
CA MET A 48 -2.62 9.86 -3.73
C MET A 48 -3.97 10.28 -4.29
N ILE A 49 -4.94 9.36 -4.37
CA ILE A 49 -6.32 9.69 -4.75
C ILE A 49 -6.89 10.73 -3.81
N TRP A 50 -6.75 10.52 -2.50
CA TRP A 50 -7.22 11.47 -1.51
C TRP A 50 -6.70 12.86 -1.80
N GLN A 51 -5.38 12.99 -1.98
CA GLN A 51 -4.72 14.26 -2.24
C GLN A 51 -5.23 14.94 -3.52
N LYS A 52 -5.45 14.19 -4.59
CA LYS A 52 -5.83 14.77 -5.89
C LYS A 52 -7.32 15.04 -6.03
N ARG A 53 -8.16 14.29 -5.33
CA ARG A 53 -9.62 14.28 -5.60
C ARG A 53 -10.47 14.64 -4.40
N LEU A 54 -10.10 14.21 -3.20
CA LEU A 54 -10.96 14.35 -2.01
C LEU A 54 -10.55 15.47 -1.08
N ALA A 55 -9.25 15.70 -0.86
CA ALA A 55 -8.77 16.81 -0.04
C ALA A 55 -9.32 18.18 -0.50
N PRO A 56 -9.46 18.47 -1.81
CA PRO A 56 -10.09 19.73 -2.25
C PRO A 56 -11.59 19.82 -1.95
N VAL A 57 -12.29 18.69 -1.84
CA VAL A 57 -13.74 18.62 -1.60
C VAL A 57 -14.05 18.60 -0.09
N PHE A 58 -13.18 17.96 0.69
CA PHE A 58 -13.30 17.79 2.14
C PHE A 58 -12.08 18.40 2.86
N PRO A 59 -11.90 19.74 2.85
CA PRO A 59 -10.66 20.38 3.31
C PRO A 59 -10.40 20.23 4.81
N GLU A 60 -11.43 19.94 5.61
CA GLU A 60 -11.34 19.76 7.07
C GLU A 60 -11.08 18.30 7.48
N LEU A 61 -11.06 17.38 6.51
CA LEU A 61 -10.84 15.95 6.71
C LEU A 61 -9.56 15.53 5.99
N ASP A 62 -8.75 14.69 6.61
CA ASP A 62 -7.60 14.06 5.95
C ASP A 62 -7.67 12.53 6.08
N LEU A 63 -6.94 11.79 5.25
CA LEU A 63 -6.92 10.34 5.29
C LEU A 63 -5.66 9.82 5.97
N GLN A 64 -5.83 8.94 6.95
CA GLN A 64 -4.77 8.13 7.54
C GLN A 64 -4.94 6.67 7.14
N VAL A 65 -3.87 6.05 6.68
CA VAL A 65 -3.86 4.64 6.28
C VAL A 65 -2.86 3.87 7.11
N LEU A 66 -3.31 2.80 7.77
CA LEU A 66 -2.47 1.78 8.34
C LEU A 66 -2.43 0.59 7.39
N GLY A 67 -1.25 0.24 6.88
CA GLY A 67 -1.02 -1.02 6.17
C GLY A 67 -0.49 -2.08 7.12
N THR A 68 -1.04 -3.29 7.10
CA THR A 68 -0.46 -4.43 7.82
C THR A 68 -0.19 -5.58 6.88
N ASP A 69 0.90 -6.30 7.10
CA ASP A 69 1.22 -7.51 6.33
C ASP A 69 1.99 -8.51 7.18
N LEU A 70 1.83 -9.80 6.91
CA LEU A 70 2.53 -10.87 7.64
C LEU A 70 4.03 -10.83 7.39
N SER A 71 4.46 -10.44 6.19
CA SER A 71 5.86 -10.47 5.80
C SER A 71 6.58 -9.18 6.19
N LEU A 72 7.58 -9.29 7.06
CA LEU A 72 8.44 -8.15 7.41
C LEU A 72 9.13 -7.54 6.18
N GLU A 73 9.55 -8.38 5.22
CA GLU A 73 10.22 -7.92 4.00
C GLU A 73 9.32 -7.01 3.14
N THR A 74 8.03 -7.35 3.02
CA THR A 74 7.09 -6.53 2.24
C THR A 74 6.75 -5.24 2.99
N VAL A 75 6.64 -5.30 4.32
CA VAL A 75 6.48 -4.10 5.17
C VAL A 75 7.67 -3.17 5.06
N GLU A 76 8.90 -3.69 5.09
CA GLU A 76 10.11 -2.88 4.88
C GLU A 76 10.13 -2.23 3.49
N ALA A 77 9.73 -2.97 2.45
CA ALA A 77 9.59 -2.42 1.10
C ALA A 77 8.51 -1.32 1.03
N ALA A 78 7.38 -1.51 1.74
CA ALA A 78 6.32 -0.52 1.84
C ALA A 78 6.78 0.77 2.56
N ILE A 79 7.54 0.63 3.64
CA ILE A 79 8.13 1.76 4.36
C ILE A 79 9.12 2.51 3.45
N GLU A 80 9.96 1.81 2.69
CA GLU A 80 10.87 2.47 1.75
C GLU A 80 10.07 3.24 0.67
N GLY A 81 9.00 2.65 0.16
CA GLY A 81 8.13 3.28 -0.84
C GLY A 81 8.86 3.50 -2.18
N SER A 82 9.66 2.52 -2.59
CA SER A 82 10.40 2.53 -3.85
C SER A 82 9.89 1.43 -4.77
N TYR A 83 9.54 1.78 -6.00
CA TYR A 83 8.78 0.92 -6.90
C TYR A 83 9.41 0.80 -8.29
N PRO A 84 9.33 -0.37 -8.94
CA PRO A 84 9.76 -0.51 -10.32
C PRO A 84 8.81 0.25 -11.26
N LEU A 85 9.28 0.60 -12.46
CA LEU A 85 8.50 1.34 -13.46
C LEU A 85 7.11 0.72 -13.69
N HIS A 86 7.01 -0.61 -13.75
CA HIS A 86 5.73 -1.25 -14.06
C HIS A 86 4.65 -1.05 -12.99
N SER A 87 5.02 -0.76 -11.74
CA SER A 87 4.07 -0.43 -10.66
C SER A 87 3.54 1.00 -10.80
N VAL A 88 4.37 1.92 -11.30
CA VAL A 88 4.00 3.34 -11.42
C VAL A 88 3.52 3.74 -12.82
N LYS A 89 3.82 2.97 -13.88
CA LYS A 89 3.52 3.33 -15.27
C LYS A 89 2.04 3.54 -15.57
N ALA A 90 1.15 2.95 -14.77
CA ALA A 90 -0.30 3.09 -14.93
C ALA A 90 -0.83 4.42 -14.38
N LEU A 91 -0.02 5.16 -13.62
CA LEU A 91 -0.35 6.48 -13.13
C LEU A 91 -0.30 7.51 -14.26
N PRO A 92 -1.22 8.48 -14.26
CA PRO A 92 -1.08 9.67 -15.10
C PRO A 92 0.28 10.33 -14.91
N ASP A 93 0.86 10.89 -15.96
CA ASP A 93 2.19 11.51 -15.92
C ASP A 93 2.27 12.65 -14.90
N SER A 94 1.20 13.42 -14.75
CA SER A 94 1.10 14.45 -13.72
C SER A 94 1.23 13.85 -12.32
N TRP A 95 0.53 12.75 -12.04
CA TRP A 95 0.60 12.09 -10.74
C TRP A 95 1.99 11.51 -10.50
N ARG A 96 2.62 10.89 -11.51
CA ARG A 96 4.00 10.41 -11.35
C ARG A 96 4.96 11.53 -10.98
N ARG A 97 4.88 12.68 -11.68
CA ARG A 97 5.71 13.86 -11.38
C ARG A 97 5.41 14.46 -10.01
N ASP A 98 4.15 14.48 -9.60
CA ASP A 98 3.74 15.08 -8.33
C ASP A 98 4.13 14.22 -7.13
N PHE A 99 4.15 12.89 -7.28
CA PHE A 99 4.27 11.97 -6.16
C PHE A 99 5.60 11.20 -6.10
N PHE A 100 6.27 11.01 -7.24
CA PHE A 100 7.48 10.19 -7.34
C PHE A 100 8.67 10.97 -7.89
N GLU A 101 9.84 10.61 -7.38
CA GLU A 101 11.12 10.95 -7.98
C GLU A 101 11.56 9.79 -8.89
N ALA A 102 11.94 10.12 -10.11
CA ALA A 102 12.44 9.14 -11.06
C ALA A 102 13.84 8.63 -10.65
N PRO A 103 14.19 7.39 -11.02
CA PRO A 103 15.54 6.89 -10.83
C PRO A 103 16.58 7.78 -11.54
N ARG A 104 17.82 7.86 -11.02
CA ARG A 104 18.84 8.80 -11.54
C ARG A 104 19.17 8.60 -13.03
N ASN A 105 19.13 7.37 -13.51
CA ASN A 105 19.44 7.00 -14.89
C ASN A 105 18.17 6.85 -15.75
N TRP A 106 17.07 7.47 -15.34
CA TRP A 106 15.79 7.39 -16.03
C TRP A 106 15.78 8.17 -17.35
N ASP A 107 15.40 7.49 -18.44
CA ASP A 107 15.15 8.08 -19.75
C ASP A 107 13.63 8.34 -19.94
N PRO A 108 13.18 9.60 -20.07
CA PRO A 108 11.78 9.95 -20.32
C PRO A 108 11.17 9.29 -21.56
N ASP A 109 11.97 9.03 -22.60
CA ASP A 109 11.50 8.47 -23.88
C ASP A 109 11.24 6.96 -23.79
N SER A 110 11.71 6.30 -22.72
CA SER A 110 11.50 4.86 -22.48
C SER A 110 10.03 4.47 -22.25
N ILE A 111 9.13 5.43 -22.06
CA ILE A 111 7.68 5.19 -21.95
C ILE A 111 7.00 5.10 -23.34
N GLN A 112 7.56 5.73 -24.38
CA GLN A 112 6.91 5.85 -25.69
C GLN A 112 7.18 4.68 -26.65
N GLY A 113 8.11 3.78 -26.32
CA GLY A 113 8.40 2.59 -27.12
C GLY A 113 7.66 1.35 -26.60
N GLY A 114 6.80 0.75 -27.44
CA GLY A 114 6.53 -0.68 -27.32
C GLY A 114 7.86 -1.43 -27.24
N LEU A 115 8.00 -2.31 -26.24
CA LEU A 115 9.21 -3.06 -25.86
C LEU A 115 10.31 -3.13 -26.93
N PRO A 116 11.47 -2.49 -26.76
CA PRO A 116 12.68 -2.93 -27.43
C PRO A 116 13.03 -4.32 -26.88
N GLY A 117 13.39 -5.25 -27.76
CA GLY A 117 13.62 -6.67 -27.45
C GLY A 117 14.30 -6.92 -26.10
N THR A 118 13.65 -7.75 -25.29
CA THR A 118 14.07 -8.13 -23.94
C THR A 118 15.57 -8.50 -23.89
N PRO A 119 16.40 -7.84 -23.06
CA PRO A 119 17.52 -8.54 -22.46
C PRO A 119 16.89 -9.52 -21.45
N SER A 120 17.08 -10.81 -21.70
CA SER A 120 16.57 -11.94 -20.90
C SER A 120 16.28 -11.61 -19.42
N ALA A 121 15.00 -11.69 -19.05
CA ALA A 121 14.45 -11.51 -17.70
C ALA A 121 15.04 -12.45 -16.62
N ALA A 122 15.95 -13.36 -17.00
CA ALA A 122 16.65 -14.25 -16.09
C ALA A 122 17.70 -13.54 -15.22
N LYS A 123 18.35 -12.47 -15.72
CA LYS A 123 19.48 -11.84 -15.00
C LYS A 123 19.04 -10.96 -13.81
N GLY A 124 17.91 -10.27 -13.92
CA GLY A 124 17.39 -9.37 -12.86
C GLY A 124 16.78 -10.11 -11.67
N LYS A 125 15.97 -11.16 -11.92
CA LYS A 125 15.39 -12.00 -10.87
C LYS A 125 16.45 -12.75 -10.07
N HIS A 126 17.50 -13.24 -10.73
CA HIS A 126 18.63 -13.90 -10.06
C HIS A 126 19.44 -12.94 -9.17
N ARG A 127 19.54 -11.66 -9.54
CA ARG A 127 20.30 -10.66 -8.77
C ARG A 127 19.54 -10.26 -7.50
N LEU A 128 18.23 -10.01 -7.59
CA LEU A 128 17.39 -9.77 -6.39
C LEU A 128 17.35 -11.01 -5.49
N GLN A 129 17.14 -12.21 -6.04
CA GLN A 129 17.14 -13.45 -5.25
C GLN A 129 18.50 -13.74 -4.62
N LYS A 130 19.62 -13.40 -5.27
CA LYS A 130 20.97 -13.53 -4.68
C LYS A 130 21.23 -12.50 -3.58
N LEU A 131 20.79 -11.25 -3.72
CA LEU A 131 20.88 -10.23 -2.68
C LEU A 131 20.03 -10.62 -1.44
N VAL A 132 18.82 -11.12 -1.68
CA VAL A 132 17.92 -11.64 -0.63
C VAL A 132 18.50 -12.91 0.03
N GLN A 133 19.11 -13.83 -0.72
CA GLN A 133 19.76 -15.02 -0.15
C GLN A 133 21.11 -14.78 0.52
N GLN A 134 21.91 -13.80 0.09
CA GLN A 134 23.19 -13.49 0.74
C GLN A 134 22.97 -12.85 2.11
N ASN A 135 21.92 -12.04 2.27
CA ASN A 135 21.55 -11.45 3.56
C ASN A 135 20.94 -12.48 4.55
N ARG A 136 20.46 -13.64 4.09
CA ARG A 136 19.96 -14.73 4.96
C ARG A 136 21.00 -15.31 5.93
N ARG A 137 22.31 -15.17 5.66
CA ARG A 137 23.36 -15.80 6.50
C ARG A 137 23.78 -14.96 7.72
N GLY A 138 23.43 -13.67 7.77
CA GLY A 138 23.84 -12.77 8.85
C GLY A 138 22.91 -12.73 10.08
N TYR A 139 21.65 -13.16 9.94
CA TYR A 139 20.62 -12.93 10.97
C TYR A 139 20.28 -14.15 11.83
N ALA A 140 21.09 -15.21 11.77
CA ALA A 140 20.91 -16.41 12.58
C ALA A 140 21.27 -16.23 14.08
N THR A 141 21.78 -15.07 14.49
CA THR A 141 22.10 -14.79 15.91
C THR A 141 21.41 -13.50 16.34
N GLY A 142 20.23 -13.65 16.95
CA GLY A 142 19.43 -12.55 17.45
C GLY A 142 20.17 -11.71 18.49
N THR A 143 20.47 -10.46 18.13
CA THR A 143 20.61 -9.36 19.07
C THR A 143 20.10 -8.08 18.40
N PRO A 144 19.31 -7.25 19.10
CA PRO A 144 18.80 -6.00 18.54
C PRO A 144 19.89 -4.94 18.63
N THR A 145 20.49 -4.56 17.50
CA THR A 145 21.42 -3.42 17.48
C THR A 145 20.64 -2.15 17.18
N SER A 146 20.45 -1.34 18.23
CA SER A 146 20.21 0.09 18.14
C SER A 146 21.29 0.74 17.25
N GLY A 147 20.90 1.15 16.05
CA GLY A 147 21.78 1.90 15.14
C GLY A 147 21.74 1.39 13.70
N LEU A 148 20.66 1.67 12.98
CA LEU A 148 20.63 1.57 11.52
C LEU A 148 19.90 2.78 10.91
N GLN A 149 20.53 3.95 10.99
CA GLN A 149 20.57 4.85 9.83
C GLN A 149 21.68 4.37 8.90
N GLN A 150 21.62 3.13 8.41
CA GLN A 150 22.35 2.79 7.20
C GLN A 150 21.45 3.18 6.04
N GLN A 151 21.81 4.29 5.38
CA GLN A 151 21.23 4.64 4.10
C GLN A 151 21.52 3.47 3.14
N ASN A 152 20.55 2.57 2.98
CA ASN A 152 20.59 1.59 1.91
C ASN A 152 20.79 2.36 0.60
N PRO A 153 21.74 1.95 -0.27
CA PRO A 153 21.95 2.64 -1.52
C PRO A 153 20.63 2.65 -2.28
N VAL A 154 20.14 3.86 -2.57
CA VAL A 154 18.92 4.08 -3.36
C VAL A 154 19.09 3.28 -4.64
N SER A 155 18.24 2.30 -4.87
CA SER A 155 18.30 1.50 -6.08
C SER A 155 18.16 2.43 -7.28
N GLU A 156 19.20 2.46 -8.13
CA GLU A 156 19.30 3.39 -9.26
C GLU A 156 18.23 3.19 -10.33
N ASP A 157 17.40 2.15 -10.20
CA ASP A 157 16.36 1.73 -11.15
C ASP A 157 14.93 1.89 -10.60
N LEU A 158 14.74 2.38 -9.36
CA LEU A 158 13.43 2.48 -8.72
C LEU A 158 12.91 3.92 -8.65
N TRP A 159 11.59 4.05 -8.82
CA TRP A 159 10.84 5.27 -8.60
C TRP A 159 10.54 5.41 -7.12
N ARG A 160 10.97 6.51 -6.52
CA ARG A 160 10.80 6.73 -5.09
C ARG A 160 9.58 7.59 -4.84
N LEU A 161 8.66 7.13 -3.99
CA LEU A 161 7.56 7.96 -3.51
C LEU A 161 8.14 9.03 -2.57
N VAL A 162 7.95 10.30 -2.90
CA VAL A 162 8.57 11.45 -2.19
C VAL A 162 7.58 12.46 -1.63
N HIS A 163 6.29 12.38 -1.98
CA HIS A 163 5.32 13.37 -1.53
C HIS A 163 5.11 13.32 0.00
N PRO A 164 5.40 14.40 0.74
CA PRO A 164 5.46 14.38 2.19
C PRO A 164 4.11 14.05 2.83
N ASP A 165 3.02 14.65 2.34
CA ASP A 165 1.70 14.41 2.91
C ASP A 165 1.15 13.01 2.60
N VAL A 166 1.67 12.36 1.54
CA VAL A 166 1.33 10.98 1.24
C VAL A 166 2.06 10.08 2.22
N ARG A 167 3.38 10.24 2.37
CA ARG A 167 4.20 9.41 3.26
C ARG A 167 3.82 9.56 4.73
N ARG A 168 3.60 10.77 5.23
CA ARG A 168 3.36 11.01 6.67
C ARG A 168 2.06 10.43 7.21
N ASN A 169 1.09 10.18 6.31
CA ASN A 169 -0.24 9.69 6.67
C ASN A 169 -0.43 8.23 6.28
N VAL A 170 0.65 7.52 5.98
CA VAL A 170 0.66 6.08 5.77
C VAL A 170 1.67 5.46 6.71
N SER A 171 1.23 4.52 7.54
CA SER A 171 2.08 3.73 8.42
C SER A 171 1.99 2.25 8.07
N PHE A 172 3.02 1.48 8.41
CA PHE A 172 3.05 0.05 8.16
C PHE A 172 3.47 -0.72 9.40
N LEU A 173 2.84 -1.87 9.63
CA LEU A 173 3.16 -2.77 10.74
C LEU A 173 3.23 -4.23 10.25
N PRO A 174 4.27 -5.00 10.64
CA PRO A 174 4.29 -6.43 10.42
C PRO A 174 3.30 -7.10 11.37
N GLN A 175 2.28 -7.77 10.84
CA GLN A 175 1.20 -8.33 11.64
C GLN A 175 0.51 -9.52 10.96
N ASP A 176 0.29 -10.59 11.70
CA ASP A 176 -0.55 -11.71 11.27
C ASP A 176 -2.01 -11.44 11.67
N VAL A 177 -2.87 -11.21 10.66
CA VAL A 177 -4.30 -10.95 10.86
C VAL A 177 -5.05 -12.09 11.56
N LEU A 178 -4.51 -13.31 11.54
CA LEU A 178 -5.08 -14.47 12.23
C LEU A 178 -4.80 -14.46 13.74
N GLU A 179 -3.74 -13.79 14.16
CA GLU A 179 -3.27 -13.76 15.55
C GLU A 179 -3.63 -12.42 16.22
N GLU A 180 -3.45 -11.32 15.48
CA GLU A 180 -3.65 -9.97 15.98
C GLU A 180 -4.26 -9.07 14.90
N MET A 181 -5.13 -8.15 15.30
CA MET A 181 -5.69 -7.11 14.43
C MET A 181 -5.48 -5.75 15.08
N PRO A 182 -5.19 -4.69 14.30
CA PRO A 182 -5.00 -3.37 14.88
C PRO A 182 -6.23 -2.90 15.65
N ASP A 183 -6.00 -2.07 16.65
CA ASP A 183 -7.10 -1.43 17.38
C ASP A 183 -7.85 -0.49 16.46
N GLY A 184 -9.17 -0.66 16.44
CA GLY A 184 -10.09 0.24 15.76
C GLY A 184 -10.46 1.46 16.62
N PRO A 185 -11.52 2.20 16.24
CA PRO A 185 -12.43 1.88 15.15
C PRO A 185 -12.03 2.61 13.84
N PHE A 186 -12.12 1.89 12.71
CA PHE A 186 -11.81 2.35 11.36
C PHE A 186 -13.07 2.84 10.63
N ASP A 187 -12.92 3.83 9.76
CA ASP A 187 -13.97 4.25 8.83
C ASP A 187 -13.99 3.35 7.58
N LEU A 188 -12.83 2.80 7.22
CA LEU A 188 -12.65 1.89 6.09
C LEU A 188 -11.68 0.77 6.44
N ILE A 189 -12.01 -0.47 6.06
CA ILE A 189 -11.08 -1.59 6.04
C ILE A 189 -11.00 -2.13 4.62
N MET A 190 -9.80 -2.19 4.05
CA MET A 190 -9.51 -2.83 2.79
C MET A 190 -8.89 -4.20 3.08
N SER A 191 -9.56 -5.27 2.67
CA SER A 191 -9.05 -6.65 2.79
C SER A 191 -9.18 -7.36 1.46
N ARG A 192 -8.50 -6.82 0.46
CA ARG A 192 -8.53 -7.35 -0.89
C ARG A 192 -7.49 -8.45 -1.02
N TYR A 193 -7.90 -9.65 -1.40
CA TYR A 193 -7.03 -10.80 -1.68
C TYR A 193 -6.36 -11.45 -0.45
N ALA A 194 -6.02 -10.71 0.61
CA ALA A 194 -5.32 -11.25 1.77
C ALA A 194 -6.14 -12.29 2.55
N VAL A 195 -7.33 -11.90 3.00
CA VAL A 195 -8.18 -12.78 3.83
C VAL A 195 -8.87 -13.85 2.97
N CYS A 196 -9.42 -13.46 1.82
CA CYS A 196 -10.33 -14.36 1.12
C CYS A 196 -9.65 -15.38 0.19
N LEU A 197 -8.39 -15.16 -0.18
CA LEU A 197 -7.63 -16.12 -1.01
C LEU A 197 -6.76 -17.08 -0.19
N TYR A 198 -6.22 -16.63 0.95
CA TYR A 198 -5.19 -17.37 1.66
C TYR A 198 -5.67 -17.99 2.98
N ILE A 199 -6.78 -17.51 3.54
CA ILE A 199 -7.36 -18.07 4.77
C ILE A 199 -8.36 -19.16 4.41
N ALA A 200 -8.27 -20.28 5.12
CA ALA A 200 -9.20 -21.40 4.99
C ALA A 200 -10.65 -20.94 5.25
N ALA A 201 -11.61 -21.58 4.55
CA ALA A 201 -13.00 -21.17 4.55
C ALA A 201 -13.60 -21.10 5.97
N GLU A 202 -13.16 -21.99 6.86
CA GLU A 202 -13.67 -22.15 8.22
C GLU A 202 -13.29 -20.96 9.12
N LYS A 203 -12.14 -20.33 8.87
CA LYS A 203 -11.67 -19.16 9.64
C LYS A 203 -12.08 -17.83 9.02
N LYS A 204 -12.42 -17.81 7.73
CA LYS A 204 -12.75 -16.59 6.97
C LYS A 204 -13.86 -15.79 7.64
N THR A 205 -14.99 -16.43 7.97
CA THR A 205 -16.14 -15.76 8.58
C THR A 205 -15.78 -15.11 9.92
N GLN A 206 -14.98 -15.81 10.75
CA GLN A 206 -14.53 -15.28 12.04
C GLN A 206 -13.63 -14.05 11.87
N VAL A 207 -12.68 -14.12 10.94
CA VAL A 207 -11.76 -13.01 10.64
C VAL A 207 -12.55 -11.80 10.11
N LEU A 208 -13.46 -12.01 9.17
CA LEU A 208 -14.29 -10.93 8.63
C LEU A 208 -15.21 -10.32 9.68
N ALA A 209 -15.81 -11.14 10.55
CA ALA A 209 -16.62 -10.64 11.66
C ALA A 209 -15.79 -9.77 12.61
N ALA A 210 -14.59 -10.21 12.98
CA ALA A 210 -13.67 -9.44 13.81
C ALA A 210 -13.19 -8.14 13.13
N MET A 211 -13.09 -8.11 11.80
CA MET A 211 -12.85 -6.86 11.05
C MET A 211 -14.05 -5.92 11.13
N VAL A 212 -15.28 -6.44 10.95
CA VAL A 212 -16.50 -5.62 11.03
C VAL A 212 -16.69 -5.01 12.42
N GLU A 213 -16.34 -5.72 13.49
CA GLU A 213 -16.36 -5.19 14.87
C GLU A 213 -15.40 -4.00 15.07
N ARG A 214 -14.39 -3.88 14.21
CA ARG A 214 -13.43 -2.76 14.21
C ARG A 214 -13.87 -1.62 13.31
N LEU A 215 -15.02 -1.70 12.63
CA LEU A 215 -15.58 -0.58 11.89
C LEU A 215 -16.37 0.34 12.81
N ARG A 216 -16.25 1.64 12.54
CA ARG A 216 -17.19 2.63 13.08
C ARG A 216 -18.58 2.38 12.51
N PRO A 217 -19.65 2.78 13.21
CA PRO A 217 -20.99 2.80 12.62
C PRO A 217 -21.00 3.57 11.30
N GLY A 218 -21.49 2.93 10.22
CA GLY A 218 -21.46 3.48 8.87
C GLY A 218 -20.09 3.43 8.18
N GLY A 219 -19.14 2.67 8.72
CA GLY A 219 -17.88 2.32 8.06
C GLY A 219 -18.04 1.13 7.12
N PHE A 220 -17.04 0.91 6.27
CA PHE A 220 -17.11 -0.07 5.18
C PHE A 220 -15.95 -1.07 5.22
N LEU A 221 -16.27 -2.34 4.99
CA LEU A 221 -15.30 -3.40 4.68
C LEU A 221 -15.31 -3.66 3.18
N VAL A 222 -14.17 -3.44 2.52
CA VAL A 222 -13.98 -3.66 1.08
C VAL A 222 -13.20 -4.94 0.88
N ILE A 223 -13.81 -5.88 0.16
CA ILE A 223 -13.18 -7.15 -0.26
C ILE A 223 -12.94 -7.14 -1.77
N GLY A 224 -12.06 -8.01 -2.27
CA GLY A 224 -11.77 -8.11 -3.70
C GLY A 224 -12.94 -8.70 -4.48
N GLU A 225 -13.17 -8.25 -5.72
CA GLU A 225 -14.23 -8.77 -6.61
C GLU A 225 -14.17 -10.30 -6.83
N LYS A 226 -12.97 -10.90 -6.72
CA LYS A 226 -12.75 -12.35 -6.85
C LYS A 226 -12.85 -13.10 -5.52
N ASP A 227 -13.06 -12.37 -4.43
CA ASP A 227 -13.16 -12.92 -3.09
C ASP A 227 -14.58 -13.47 -2.92
N LYS A 228 -14.72 -14.80 -3.11
CA LYS A 228 -15.98 -15.48 -2.80
C LYS A 228 -16.12 -15.54 -1.28
N LEU A 229 -17.15 -14.85 -0.76
CA LEU A 229 -17.64 -15.02 0.60
C LEU A 229 -18.33 -16.38 0.73
#